data_AF-A0A9D4XKB1-F1
#
_entry.id   AF-A0A9D4XKB1-F1
#
_cell.length_a   1.000
_cell.length_b   1.000
_cell.length_c   1.000
_cell.angle_alpha   90.00
_cell.angle_beta   90.00
_cell.angle_gamma   90.00
#
_symmetry.space_group_name_H-M   'P 1'
#
loop_
_entity.id
_entity.type
_entity.pdbx_description
1 polymer ?
#
loop_
_entity_poly.entity_id
_entity_poly.type
_entity_poly.pdbx_seq_one_letter_code
_entity_poly.pdbx_strand_id
1 'polypeptide(L)' 'MLACWVEDPNGDAFKKHIARLPDYLWISEDGMTMQSAAGSQLWDAVFSIKALLATDLIEETCSTLAKAHDFVKKTQV' A
#
# COMPACT_ATOMS: atom_id res chain seq x y z
N MET A 1 7.51 -16.76 4.97
CA MET A 1 6.72 -17.17 6.16
C MET A 1 6.84 -18.66 6.44
N LEU A 2 6.23 -19.57 5.66
CA LEU A 2 6.26 -21.01 5.96
C LEU A 2 7.68 -21.59 5.97
N ALA A 3 8.50 -21.29 4.96
CA ALA A 3 9.89 -21.74 4.93
C ALA A 3 10.69 -21.27 6.17
N CYS A 4 10.57 -19.98 6.53
CA CYS A 4 11.22 -19.42 7.72
C CYS A 4 10.74 -20.06 9.03
N TRP A 5 9.47 -20.49 9.08
CA TRP A 5 8.94 -21.24 10.23
C TRP A 5 9.50 -22.65 10.32
N VAL A 6 9.61 -23.35 9.18
CA VAL A 6 10.22 -24.69 9.11
C VAL A 6 11.69 -24.65 9.56
N GLU A 7 12.41 -23.58 9.20
CA GLU A 7 13.81 -23.37 9.61
C GLU A 7 13.96 -23.09 11.11
N ASP A 8 13.24 -22.09 11.63
CA ASP A 8 13.23 -21.75 13.07
C ASP A 8 11.88 -21.10 13.47
N PRO A 9 10.99 -21.84 14.15
CA PRO A 9 9.71 -21.31 14.62
C PRO A 9 9.82 -20.13 15.59
N ASN A 10 10.95 -19.97 16.28
CA ASN A 10 11.19 -18.89 17.23
C ASN A 10 12.13 -17.80 16.69
N GLY A 11 12.56 -17.94 15.43
CA GLY A 11 13.52 -17.05 14.79
C GLY A 11 12.94 -15.69 14.45
N ASP A 12 13.81 -14.68 14.39
CA ASP A 12 13.39 -13.30 14.12
C ASP A 12 12.80 -13.12 12.71
N ALA A 13 13.23 -13.93 11.74
CA ALA A 13 12.67 -13.92 10.38
C ALA A 13 11.18 -14.31 10.37
N PHE A 14 10.81 -15.36 11.12
CA PHE A 14 9.41 -15.78 11.22
C PHE A 14 8.56 -14.74 11.98
N LYS A 15 9.08 -14.19 13.08
CA LYS A 15 8.40 -13.10 13.83
C LYS A 15 8.12 -11.89 12.94
N LYS A 16 9.08 -11.49 12.11
CA LYS A 16 8.92 -10.38 11.14
C LYS A 16 7.85 -10.70 10.09
N HIS A 17 7.73 -11.95 9.65
CA HIS A 17 6.66 -12.35 8.74
C HIS A 17 5.27 -12.29 9.39
N ILE A 18 5.11 -12.79 10.62
CA ILE A 18 3.83 -12.72 11.35
C ILE A 18 3.40 -11.26 11.50
N ALA A 19 4.33 -10.37 11.87
CA ALA A 19 4.05 -8.94 12.04
C ALA A 19 3.53 -8.27 10.75
N ARG A 20 3.76 -8.88 9.58
CA ARG A 20 3.33 -8.38 8.26
C ARG A 20 2.04 -9.01 7.74
N LEU A 21 1.47 -9.99 8.44
CA LEU A 21 0.18 -10.57 8.03
C LEU A 21 -0.95 -9.53 7.93
N PRO A 22 -1.09 -8.56 8.87
CA PRO A 22 -2.13 -7.54 8.76
C PRO A 22 -2.01 -6.67 7.49
N ASP A 23 -0.80 -6.50 6.94
CA ASP A 23 -0.57 -5.71 5.72
C ASP A 23 -1.26 -6.32 4.49
N TYR A 24 -1.68 -7.59 4.55
CA TYR A 24 -2.42 -8.29 3.50
C TYR A 24 -3.90 -8.46 3.81
N LEU A 25 -4.39 -8.07 4.99
CA LEU A 25 -5.79 -8.25 5.38
C LEU A 25 -6.57 -6.95 5.14
N TRP A 26 -7.75 -7.06 4.54
CA TRP A 26 -8.64 -5.93 4.25
C TRP A 26 -10.06 -6.23 4.68
N ILE A 27 -10.76 -5.23 5.21
CA ILE A 27 -12.17 -5.33 5.57
C ILE A 27 -13.00 -4.67 4.47
N SER A 28 -13.76 -5.48 3.74
CA SER A 28 -14.74 -5.08 2.73
C SER A 28 -16.18 -5.22 3.27
N GLU A 29 -17.16 -4.84 2.45
CA GLU A 29 -18.59 -4.89 2.80
C GLU A 29 -19.10 -6.30 3.15
N ASP A 30 -18.45 -7.33 2.61
CA ASP A 30 -18.77 -8.76 2.80
C ASP A 30 -17.89 -9.45 3.85
N GLY A 31 -17.00 -8.72 4.51
CA GLY A 31 -16.15 -9.22 5.59
C GLY A 31 -14.66 -9.01 5.35
N MET A 32 -13.82 -9.86 5.96
CA MET A 32 -12.37 -9.75 5.85
C MET A 32 -11.83 -10.62 4.71
N THR A 33 -11.08 -10.02 3.81
CA THR A 33 -10.44 -10.67 2.66
C THR A 33 -8.92 -10.51 2.70
N MET A 34 -8.21 -11.36 1.96
CA MET A 34 -6.76 -11.25 1.78
C MET A 34 -6.45 -10.58 0.44
N GLN A 35 -5.68 -9.50 0.46
CA GLN A 35 -5.23 -8.79 -0.73
C GLN A 35 -4.11 -9.57 -1.44
N SER A 36 -4.09 -9.50 -2.76
CA SER A 36 -3.09 -10.19 -3.61
C SER A 36 -1.69 -9.56 -3.53
N ALA A 37 -1.62 -8.28 -3.20
CA ALA A 37 -0.41 -7.54 -2.86
C ALA A 37 -0.62 -6.89 -1.49
N ALA A 38 0.41 -6.27 -0.92
CA ALA A 38 0.29 -5.43 0.27
C ALA A 38 -0.47 -4.10 0.00
N GLY A 39 -1.38 -4.10 -0.98
CA GLY A 39 -2.10 -2.98 -1.55
C GLY A 39 -1.64 -2.56 -2.95
N SER A 40 -2.43 -1.66 -3.55
CA SER A 40 -2.21 -1.01 -4.85
C SER A 40 -1.87 0.48 -4.71
N GLN A 41 -1.37 0.91 -3.55
CA GLN A 41 -1.31 2.32 -3.14
C GLN A 41 -0.57 3.21 -4.15
N LEU A 42 0.62 2.81 -4.60
CA LEU A 42 1.40 3.59 -5.57
C LEU A 42 0.74 3.62 -6.95
N TRP A 43 0.20 2.48 -7.39
CA TRP A 43 -0.50 2.35 -8.65
C TRP A 43 -1.71 3.30 -8.69
N ASP A 44 -2.58 3.21 -7.69
CA ASP A 44 -3.79 4.02 -7.60
C ASP A 44 -3.47 5.51 -7.44
N ALA A 45 -2.46 5.86 -6.63
CA ALA A 45 -2.02 7.25 -6.46
C ALA A 45 -1.54 7.86 -7.78
N VAL A 46 -0.67 7.17 -8.54
CA VAL A 46 -0.13 7.70 -9.80
C VAL A 46 -1.22 7.85 -10.86
N PHE A 47 -2.14 6.87 -10.98
CA PHE A 47 -3.27 7.01 -11.90
C PHE A 47 -4.23 8.12 -11.50
N SER A 48 -4.49 8.30 -10.19
CA SER A 48 -5.30 9.40 -9.68
C SER A 48 -4.66 10.76 -9.96
N ILE A 49 -3.35 10.91 -9.73
CA ILE A 49 -2.61 12.13 -10.08
C ILE A 49 -2.77 12.44 -11.57
N LYS A 50 -2.56 11.45 -12.45
CA LYS A 50 -2.74 11.64 -13.90
C LYS A 50 -4.15 12.09 -14.26
N ALA A 51 -5.17 11.47 -13.66
CA ALA A 51 -6.55 11.84 -13.89
C ALA A 51 -6.84 13.29 -13.43
N LEU A 52 -6.39 13.66 -12.22
CA LEU A 52 -6.57 15.01 -11.68
C LEU A 52 -5.86 16.07 -12.53
N LEU A 53 -4.62 15.82 -12.98
CA LEU A 53 -3.89 16.74 -13.86
C LEU A 53 -4.50 16.87 -15.25
N ALA A 54 -5.27 15.88 -15.70
CA ALA A 54 -6.01 15.94 -16.96
C ALA A 54 -7.34 16.73 -16.82
N THR A 55 -7.73 17.10 -15.60
CA THR A 55 -8.85 18.01 -15.36
C THR A 55 -8.38 19.46 -15.31
N ASP A 56 -9.27 20.40 -15.59
CA ASP A 56 -9.03 21.83 -15.37
C ASP A 56 -9.30 22.28 -13.92
N LEU A 57 -9.27 21.35 -12.95
CA LEU A 57 -9.62 21.58 -11.54
C LEU A 57 -8.39 21.72 -10.63
N ILE A 58 -7.28 22.25 -11.15
CA ILE A 58 -6.01 22.37 -10.41
C ILE A 58 -6.17 23.23 -9.15
N GLU A 59 -6.93 24.33 -9.22
CA GLU A 59 -7.12 25.23 -8.08
C GLU A 59 -7.80 24.51 -6.90
N GLU A 60 -8.72 23.60 -7.18
CA GLU A 60 -9.43 22.80 -6.18
C GLU A 60 -8.60 21.63 -5.65
N THR A 61 -7.67 21.12 -6.47
CA THR A 61 -6.93 19.86 -6.19
C THR A 61 -5.48 20.07 -5.78
N CYS A 62 -4.99 21.32 -5.78
CA CYS A 62 -3.58 21.66 -5.51
C CYS A 62 -3.04 21.04 -4.21
N SER A 63 -3.79 21.15 -3.11
CA SER A 63 -3.36 20.59 -1.81
C SER A 63 -3.28 19.05 -1.81
N THR A 64 -4.18 18.39 -2.54
CA THR A 64 -4.18 16.93 -2.74
C THR A 64 -3.00 16.52 -3.61
N LEU A 65 -2.75 17.22 -4.71
CA LEU A 65 -1.61 16.97 -5.61
C LEU A 65 -0.26 17.15 -4.89
N ALA A 66 -0.14 18.15 -4.00
CA ALA A 66 1.07 18.34 -3.19
C ALA A 66 1.36 17.14 -2.27
N LYS A 67 0.33 16.60 -1.60
CA LYS A 67 0.47 15.39 -0.77
C LYS A 67 0.78 14.16 -1.61
N ALA A 68 0.12 14.03 -2.77
CA ALA A 68 0.33 12.91 -3.68
C ALA A 68 1.77 12.91 -4.23
N HIS A 69 2.32 14.08 -4.54
CA HIS A 69 3.72 14.24 -4.92
C HIS A 69 4.69 13.84 -3.79
N ASP A 70 4.44 14.28 -2.55
CA ASP A 70 5.25 13.88 -1.39
C ASP A 70 5.22 12.36 -1.15
N PHE A 71 4.04 11.74 -1.29
CA PHE A 71 3.89 10.28 -1.22
C PHE A 71 4.71 9.56 -2.29
N VAL A 72 4.63 9.99 -3.55
CA VAL A 72 5.44 9.40 -4.65
C VAL A 72 6.93 9.54 -4.37
N LYS A 73 7.37 10.71 -3.91
CA LYS A 73 8.78 10.96 -3.58
C LYS A 73 9.30 10.06 -2.45
N LYS A 74 8.48 9.81 -1.43
CA LYS A 74 8.82 8.95 -0.28
C LYS A 74 8.79 7.45 -0.60
N THR A 75 8.08 7.06 -1.66
CA THR A 75 7.92 5.65 -2.06
C THR A 75 8.86 5.22 -3.19
N GLN A 76 9.66 6.15 -3.72
CA GLN A 76 10.73 5.84 -4.67
C GLN A 76 11.85 5.05 -3.99
N VAL A 77 12.23 3.92 -4.59
CA VAL A 77 13.37 3.08 -4.21
C VAL A 77 14.64 3.54 -4.93
#